data_AF-A0A075FET3-F1
#
_entry.id   AF-A0A075FET3-F1
#
_cell.length_a   1.000
_cell.length_b   1.000
_cell.length_c   1.000
_cell.angle_alpha   90.00
_cell.angle_beta   90.00
_cell.angle_gamma   90.00
#
_symmetry.space_group_name_H-M   'P 1'
#
loop_
_entity.id
_entity.type
_entity.pdbx_description
1 polymer ?
#
loop_
_entity_poly.entity_id
_entity_poly.type
_entity_poly.pdbx_seq_one_letter_code
_entity_poly.pdbx_strand_id
1 'polypeptide(L)'
;QQMKSIQNYHQKTLGWADIGYNFLIGGDGNVYEGRGWNVMGAHATSWNSKSIGISFMGNYNNDKPTAAQIAAAKGLLADAVARGQL
;
A
#
# COMPACT_ATOMS: atom_id res chain seq x y z
N GLN A 1 5.69 13.55 -1.19
CA GLN A 1 5.47 14.20 0.12
C GLN A 1 4.40 13.46 0.95
N GLN A 2 3.26 13.10 0.36
CA GLN A 2 2.16 12.40 1.04
C GLN A 2 2.55 11.06 1.70
N MET A 3 3.38 10.23 1.05
CA MET A 3 3.83 8.95 1.62
C MET A 3 4.55 9.14 2.97
N LYS A 4 5.50 10.09 3.04
CA LYS A 4 6.22 10.43 4.28
C LYS A 4 5.27 10.91 5.39
N SER A 5 4.25 11.69 5.04
CA SER A 5 3.25 12.14 6.01
C SER A 5 2.45 10.97 6.60
N ILE A 6 2.06 9.99 5.77
CA ILE A 6 1.35 8.78 6.22
C ILE A 6 2.27 7.93 7.12
N GLN A 7 3.53 7.71 6.71
CA GLN A 7 4.51 6.97 7.51
C GLN A 7 4.75 7.64 8.86
N ASN A 8 4.94 8.97 8.87
CA ASN A 8 5.11 9.74 10.10
C ASN A 8 3.89 9.63 11.03
N TYR A 9 2.67 9.70 10.51
CA TYR A 9 1.48 9.50 11.32
C TYR A 9 1.44 8.08 11.93
N HIS A 10 1.66 7.05 11.12
CA HIS A 10 1.68 5.67 11.63
C HIS A 10 2.77 5.44 12.69
N GLN A 11 3.98 5.96 12.49
CA GLN A 11 5.08 5.76 13.42
C GLN A 11 4.98 6.64 14.67
N LYS A 12 4.72 7.94 14.49
CA LYS A 12 4.79 8.93 15.56
C LYS A 12 3.48 9.06 16.35
N THR A 13 2.34 8.79 15.72
CA THR A 13 1.03 8.90 16.37
C THR A 13 0.45 7.53 16.75
N LEU A 14 0.57 6.52 15.88
CA LEU A 14 0.02 5.18 16.16
C LEU A 14 1.02 4.21 16.81
N GLY A 15 2.29 4.61 16.92
CA GLY A 15 3.35 3.79 17.52
C GLY A 15 3.74 2.56 16.70
N TRP A 16 3.44 2.53 15.40
CA TRP A 16 3.79 1.41 14.53
C TRP A 16 5.27 1.45 14.15
N ALA A 17 5.85 0.29 13.87
CA ALA A 17 7.25 0.22 13.42
C ALA A 17 7.49 0.94 12.09
N ASP A 18 6.47 0.94 11.22
CA ASP A 18 6.52 1.54 9.89
C ASP A 18 5.10 1.82 9.36
N ILE A 19 4.98 2.43 8.18
CA ILE A 19 3.73 2.59 7.42
C ILE A 19 2.96 1.26 7.35
N GLY A 20 1.65 1.26 7.56
CA GLY A 20 0.89 0.01 7.74
C GLY A 20 0.69 -0.84 6.49
N TYR A 21 0.97 -0.29 5.30
CA TYR A 21 0.76 -0.96 4.02
C TYR A 21 2.09 -1.46 3.45
N ASN A 22 2.02 -2.56 2.70
CA ASN A 22 3.16 -3.09 1.96
C ASN A 22 3.48 -2.18 0.77
N PHE A 23 2.44 -1.73 0.05
CA PHE A 23 2.55 -0.81 -1.08
C PHE A 23 1.47 0.26 -1.03
N LEU A 24 1.78 1.42 -1.59
CA LEU A 24 0.83 2.51 -1.78
C LEU A 24 0.84 2.95 -3.24
N ILE A 25 -0.31 3.33 -3.79
CA ILE A 25 -0.45 3.79 -5.17
C ILE A 25 -0.89 5.25 -5.15
N GLY A 26 -0.01 6.14 -5.60
CA GLY A 26 -0.27 7.58 -5.63
C GLY A 26 -1.25 7.96 -6.74
N GLY A 27 -1.91 9.12 -6.60
CA GLY A 27 -2.79 9.67 -7.65
C GLY A 27 -2.06 9.96 -8.97
N ASP A 28 -0.72 10.04 -8.92
CA ASP A 28 0.20 10.13 -10.06
C ASP A 28 0.39 8.80 -10.81
N GLY A 29 -0.19 7.70 -10.33
CA GLY A 29 -0.08 6.38 -10.94
C GLY A 29 1.21 5.64 -10.60
N ASN A 30 2.03 6.14 -9.66
CA ASN A 30 3.24 5.45 -9.23
C ASN A 30 2.94 4.49 -8.07
N VAL A 31 3.65 3.36 -8.05
CA VAL A 31 3.71 2.47 -6.89
C VAL A 31 4.84 2.92 -5.97
N TYR A 32 4.51 3.15 -4.72
CA TYR A 32 5.44 3.50 -3.65
C TYR A 32 5.59 2.31 -2.72
N GLU A 33 6.83 1.89 -2.50
CA GLU A 33 7.14 0.84 -1.53
C GLU A 33 6.95 1.35 -0.10
N GLY A 34 6.12 0.65 0.66
CA GLY A 34 6.01 0.79 2.11
C GLY A 34 6.87 -0.28 2.79
N ARG A 35 6.22 -1.25 3.43
CA ARG A 35 6.92 -2.40 4.02
C ARG A 35 7.46 -3.40 2.99
N GLY A 36 7.05 -3.30 1.73
CA GLY A 36 7.51 -4.18 0.66
C GLY A 36 6.95 -5.61 0.77
N TRP A 37 7.58 -6.55 0.07
CA TRP A 37 7.05 -7.91 -0.10
C TRP A 37 7.16 -8.80 1.14
N ASN A 38 8.29 -8.75 1.84
CA ASN A 38 8.67 -9.78 2.80
C ASN A 38 8.48 -9.36 4.28
N VAL A 39 7.80 -8.24 4.52
CA VAL A 39 7.57 -7.70 5.86
C VAL A 39 6.08 -7.63 6.13
N MET A 40 5.67 -8.16 7.29
CA MET A 40 4.28 -8.17 7.74
C MET A 40 3.70 -6.74 7.80
N GLY A 41 2.49 -6.56 7.26
CA GLY A 41 1.75 -5.29 7.31
C GLY A 41 1.19 -4.93 8.70
N ALA A 42 0.49 -3.80 8.77
CA ALA A 42 -0.33 -3.39 9.93
C ALA A 42 -1.69 -2.81 9.49
N HIS A 43 -2.21 -3.25 8.35
CA HIS A 43 -3.40 -2.72 7.68
C HIS A 43 -4.70 -3.46 8.03
N ALA A 44 -4.61 -4.73 8.45
CA ALA A 44 -5.78 -5.54 8.79
C ALA A 44 -5.45 -6.52 9.93
N THR A 45 -5.96 -6.23 11.13
CA THR A 45 -5.80 -7.09 12.30
C THR A 45 -6.19 -8.55 11.96
N SER A 46 -5.38 -9.51 12.42
CA SER A 46 -5.50 -10.95 12.14
C SER A 46 -5.20 -11.41 10.70
N TRP A 47 -5.04 -10.49 9.75
CA TRP A 47 -4.72 -10.81 8.35
C TRP A 47 -3.34 -10.36 7.92
N ASN A 48 -2.72 -9.41 8.65
CA ASN A 48 -1.40 -8.86 8.33
C ASN A 48 -0.31 -9.90 8.01
N SER A 49 -0.31 -11.07 8.68
CA SER A 49 0.67 -12.15 8.46
C SER A 49 0.35 -13.07 7.28
N LYS A 50 -0.78 -12.84 6.60
CA LYS A 50 -1.34 -13.66 5.53
C LYS A 50 -1.67 -12.84 4.28
N SER A 51 -1.36 -11.55 4.26
CA SER A 51 -1.75 -10.64 3.19
C SER A 51 -0.69 -9.60 2.87
N ILE A 52 -0.68 -9.17 1.61
CA ILE A 52 0.01 -7.96 1.14
C ILE A 52 -1.01 -6.83 1.06
N GLY A 53 -0.78 -5.76 1.82
CA GLY A 53 -1.66 -4.59 1.85
C GLY A 53 -1.28 -3.56 0.78
N ILE A 54 -2.18 -3.29 -0.16
CA ILE A 54 -2.03 -2.25 -1.18
C ILE A 54 -3.04 -1.13 -0.90
N SER A 55 -2.56 0.09 -0.66
CA SER A 55 -3.42 1.26 -0.41
C SER A 55 -3.42 2.23 -1.59
N PHE A 56 -4.60 2.60 -2.09
CA PHE A 56 -4.73 3.71 -3.02
C PHE A 56 -4.74 5.02 -2.23
N MET A 57 -3.79 5.92 -2.52
CA MET A 57 -3.66 7.19 -1.81
C MET A 57 -4.73 8.16 -2.29
N GLY A 58 -5.75 8.38 -1.46
CA GLY A 58 -6.91 9.23 -1.77
C GLY A 58 -8.09 8.90 -0.88
N ASN A 59 -9.26 9.42 -1.23
CA ASN A 59 -10.55 9.01 -0.67
C ASN A 59 -11.47 8.61 -1.84
N TYR A 60 -12.00 7.39 -1.79
CA TYR A 60 -12.79 6.81 -2.87
C TYR A 60 -14.18 6.38 -2.38
N ASN A 61 -14.69 7.00 -1.31
CA ASN A 61 -16.06 6.75 -0.84
C ASN A 61 -17.10 7.22 -1.87
N ASN A 62 -16.81 8.32 -2.58
CA ASN A 62 -17.69 8.89 -3.62
C ASN A 62 -16.98 9.08 -4.98
N ASP A 63 -15.67 8.85 -5.03
CA ASP A 63 -14.84 8.99 -6.22
C ASP A 63 -14.25 7.65 -6.65
N LYS A 64 -13.68 7.58 -7.85
CA LYS A 64 -12.99 6.39 -8.37
C LYS A 64 -11.47 6.63 -8.46
N PRO A 65 -10.64 5.59 -8.26
CA PRO A 65 -9.23 5.67 -8.59
C PRO A 65 -9.03 6.03 -10.06
N THR A 66 -7.95 6.76 -10.38
CA THR A 66 -7.64 7.12 -11.75
C THR A 66 -7.29 5.88 -12.58
N ALA A 67 -7.42 5.95 -13.90
CA ALA A 67 -7.01 4.87 -14.78
C ALA A 67 -5.54 4.48 -14.59
N ALA A 68 -4.67 5.47 -14.32
CA ALA A 68 -3.25 5.25 -14.04
C ALA A 68 -3.05 4.46 -12.74
N GLN A 69 -3.80 4.77 -11.68
CA GLN A 69 -3.76 4.01 -10.43
C GLN A 69 -4.21 2.56 -10.60
N ILE A 70 -5.29 2.32 -11.36
CA ILE A 70 -5.76 0.97 -11.66
C ILE A 70 -4.73 0.20 -12.50
N ALA A 71 -4.10 0.84 -13.47
CA ALA A 71 -3.03 0.23 -14.27
C ALA A 71 -1.83 -0.15 -13.40
N ALA A 72 -1.41 0.72 -12.49
CA ALA A 72 -0.34 0.46 -11.54
C ALA A 72 -0.65 -0.73 -10.62
N ALA A 73 -1.88 -0.81 -10.09
CA ALA A 73 -2.31 -1.94 -9.27
C ALA A 73 -2.28 -3.26 -10.05
N LYS A 74 -2.76 -3.27 -11.30
CA LYS A 74 -2.70 -4.47 -12.16
C LYS A 74 -1.26 -4.90 -12.43
N GLY A 75 -0.36 -3.96 -12.71
CA GLY A 75 1.05 -4.24 -12.90
C GLY A 75 1.69 -4.82 -11.63
N LEU A 76 1.38 -4.25 -10.47
CA LEU A 76 1.89 -4.72 -9.18
C LEU A 76 1.38 -6.13 -8.83
N LEU A 77 0.11 -6.43 -9.12
CA LEU A 77 -0.45 -7.78 -8.92
C LEU A 77 0.20 -8.81 -9.87
N ALA A 78 0.47 -8.44 -11.11
CA ALA A 78 1.20 -9.30 -12.04
C ALA A 78 2.63 -9.57 -11.56
N ASP A 79 3.33 -8.55 -11.05
CA ASP A 79 4.66 -8.70 -10.43
C ASP A 79 4.61 -9.57 -9.17
N ALA A 80 3.56 -9.46 -8.35
CA ALA A 80 3.36 -10.32 -7.19
C ALA A 80 3.27 -11.81 -7.58
N VAL A 81 2.48 -12.13 -8.61
CA VAL A 81 2.37 -13.51 -9.14
C VAL A 81 3.71 -13.97 -9.71
N ALA A 82 4.38 -13.14 -10.51
CA ALA A 82 5.67 -13.49 -11.09
C ALA A 82 6.76 -13.77 -10.04
N ARG A 83 6.65 -13.14 -8.86
CA ARG A 83 7.54 -13.35 -7.70
C ARG A 83 7.11 -14.50 -6.79
N GLY A 84 5.94 -15.12 -7.02
CA GLY A 84 5.37 -16.13 -6.14
C GLY A 84 4.89 -15.58 -4.78
N GLN A 85 4.54 -14.29 -4.72
CA GLN A 85 3.97 -13.64 -3.54
C GLN A 85 2.43 -13.81 -3.47
N LEU A 86 1.81 -14.12 -4.61
CA LEU A 86 0.40 -14.50 -4.80
C LEU A 86 0.34 -15.71 -5.73
#